data_AF-A0A383ADE5-F1
#
_entry.id   AF-A0A383ADE5-F1
#
_cell.length_a   1.000
_cell.length_b   1.000
_cell.length_c   1.000
_cell.angle_alpha   90.00
_cell.angle_beta   90.00
_cell.angle_gamma   90.00
#
_symmetry.space_group_name_H-M   'P 1'
#
loop_
_entity.id
_entity.type
_entity.pdbx_description
1 polymer ?
#
loop_
_entity_poly.entity_id
_entity_poly.type
_entity_poly.pdbx_seq_one_letter_code
_entity_poly.pdbx_strand_id
1 'polypeptide(L)'
;MSCNKEKPNLSDIGFKETREIYSLLKEIAEFEHVPINELLTRLMEDYVRIHKSGNPNYKLDNFIDNPGFQATPAFHASEESWTKYLKSLNNDSAWYNFDMKLEQILDSAKHFHKLFNGFSN
;
A
#
# COMPACT_ATOMS: atom_id res chain seq x y z
N MET A 1 33.69 -30.21 -9.20
CA MET A 1 32.75 -29.42 -10.03
C MET A 1 33.02 -27.95 -9.78
N SER A 2 33.72 -27.27 -10.69
CA SER A 2 34.00 -25.84 -10.57
C SER A 2 32.80 -25.07 -11.10
N CYS A 3 32.11 -24.33 -10.24
CA CYS A 3 31.01 -23.45 -10.62
C CYS A 3 31.61 -22.21 -11.30
N ASN A 4 31.69 -22.24 -12.64
CA ASN A 4 31.94 -21.04 -13.43
C ASN A 4 30.75 -20.10 -13.26
N LYS A 5 30.80 -19.23 -12.26
CA LYS A 5 29.94 -18.05 -12.21
C LYS A 5 30.47 -17.09 -13.26
N GLU A 6 29.86 -17.09 -14.44
CA GLU A 6 30.06 -16.03 -15.42
C GLU A 6 29.91 -14.69 -14.71
N LYS A 7 30.93 -13.84 -14.80
CA LYS A 7 30.87 -12.50 -14.20
C LYS A 7 29.70 -11.76 -14.87
N PRO A 8 28.79 -11.15 -14.11
CA PRO A 8 27.68 -10.40 -14.70
C PRO A 8 28.22 -9.33 -15.64
N ASN A 9 27.65 -9.25 -16.84
CA ASN A 9 28.05 -8.26 -17.83
C ASN A 9 27.78 -6.86 -17.26
N LEU A 10 28.75 -5.94 -17.37
CA LEU A 10 28.61 -4.57 -16.85
C LEU A 10 27.41 -3.83 -17.48
N SER A 11 26.96 -4.24 -18.67
CA SER A 11 25.72 -3.75 -19.28
C SER A 11 24.43 -4.13 -18.54
N ASP A 12 24.49 -5.13 -17.66
CA ASP A 12 23.38 -5.59 -16.83
C ASP A 12 23.34 -4.86 -15.46
N ILE A 13 24.30 -3.97 -15.21
CA ILE A 13 24.35 -3.12 -14.02
C ILE A 13 23.78 -1.74 -14.39
N GLY A 14 22.48 -1.70 -14.65
CA GLY A 14 21.78 -0.46 -14.98
C GLY A 14 20.27 -0.62 -14.90
N PHE A 15 19.57 0.46 -14.54
CA PHE A 15 18.11 0.51 -14.63
C PHE A 15 17.69 0.33 -16.11
N LYS A 16 17.20 -0.86 -16.45
CA LYS A 16 16.74 -1.20 -17.79
C LYS A 16 15.22 -1.37 -17.77
N GLU A 17 14.52 -0.26 -17.94
CA GLU A 17 13.06 -0.26 -18.05
C GLU A 17 12.64 -0.45 -19.51
N THR A 18 11.92 -1.53 -19.78
CA THR A 18 11.51 -1.93 -21.14
C THR A 18 10.05 -1.61 -21.46
N ARG A 19 9.29 -1.13 -20.49
CA ARG A 19 7.88 -0.75 -20.67
C ARG A 19 7.78 0.58 -21.41
N GLU A 20 6.68 0.77 -22.15
CA GLU A 20 6.39 1.98 -22.94
C GLU A 20 6.47 3.28 -22.13
N ILE A 21 6.19 3.19 -20.82
CA ILE A 21 6.27 4.33 -19.88
C ILE A 21 7.66 4.99 -19.87
N TYR A 22 8.73 4.24 -20.10
CA TYR A 22 10.08 4.80 -20.13
C TYR A 22 10.33 5.62 -21.39
N SER A 23 9.75 5.23 -22.53
CA SER A 23 9.80 6.03 -23.76
C SER A 23 9.05 7.35 -23.58
N LEU A 24 7.85 7.32 -22.99
CA LEU A 24 7.08 8.53 -22.66
C LEU A 24 7.82 9.45 -21.68
N LEU A 25 8.53 8.87 -20.69
CA LEU A 25 9.34 9.64 -19.75
C LEU A 25 10.50 10.37 -20.45
N LYS A 26 11.09 9.77 -21.50
CA LYS A 26 12.14 10.41 -22.28
C LYS A 26 11.62 11.61 -23.06
N GLU A 27 10.44 11.47 -23.67
CA GLU A 27 9.80 12.58 -24.40
C GLU A 27 9.54 13.78 -23.48
N ILE A 28 9.09 13.52 -22.25
CA ILE A 28 8.90 14.57 -21.23
C ILE A 28 10.24 15.20 -20.82
N ALA A 29 11.27 14.38 -20.57
CA ALA A 29 12.60 14.86 -20.22
C ALA A 29 13.21 15.75 -21.32
N GLU A 30 13.00 15.38 -22.59
CA GLU A 30 13.40 16.18 -23.75
C GLU A 30 12.63 17.50 -23.83
N PHE A 31 11.31 17.47 -23.62
CA PHE A 31 10.47 18.67 -23.61
C PHE A 31 10.84 19.65 -22.48
N GLU A 32 11.15 19.13 -21.29
CA GLU A 32 11.52 19.94 -20.12
C GLU A 32 13.00 20.37 -20.14
N HIS A 33 13.81 19.85 -21.07
CA HIS A 33 15.27 20.01 -21.11
C HIS A 33 15.97 19.60 -19.80
N VAL A 34 15.47 18.54 -19.17
CA VAL A 34 15.99 17.99 -17.91
C VAL A 34 16.55 16.59 -18.18
N PRO A 35 17.69 16.20 -17.61
CA PRO A 35 18.21 14.85 -17.83
C PRO A 35 17.33 13.80 -17.12
N ILE A 36 17.11 12.66 -17.78
CA ILE A 36 16.15 11.63 -17.36
C ILE A 36 16.41 11.12 -15.93
N ASN A 37 17.67 11.03 -15.52
CA ASN A 37 18.07 10.64 -14.17
C ASN A 37 17.56 11.62 -13.10
N GLU A 38 17.52 12.92 -13.39
CA GLU A 38 16.97 13.92 -12.48
C GLU A 38 15.45 13.76 -12.35
N LEU A 39 14.77 13.50 -13.45
CA LEU A 39 13.31 13.29 -13.46
C LEU A 39 12.92 11.99 -12.72
N LEU A 40 13.69 10.91 -12.90
CA LEU A 40 13.56 9.69 -12.11
C LEU A 40 13.81 9.93 -10.61
N THR A 41 14.82 10.74 -10.28
CA THR A 41 15.13 11.07 -8.88
C THR A 41 13.97 11.83 -8.23
N ARG A 42 13.39 12.82 -8.92
CA ARG A 42 12.21 13.55 -8.45
C ARG A 42 11.01 12.63 -8.25
N LEU A 43 10.74 11.73 -9.20
CA LEU A 43 9.67 10.73 -9.08
C LEU A 43 9.87 9.81 -7.87
N MET A 44 11.12 9.39 -7.61
CA MET A 44 11.46 8.59 -6.43
C MET A 44 11.26 9.40 -5.15
N GLU A 45 11.72 10.65 -5.10
CA GLU A 45 11.53 11.55 -3.96
C GLU A 45 10.05 11.81 -3.70
N ASP A 46 9.24 12.01 -4.73
CA ASP A 46 7.80 12.20 -4.64
C ASP A 46 7.10 10.95 -4.14
N TYR A 47 7.44 9.80 -4.73
CA TYR A 47 6.89 8.53 -4.30
C TYR A 47 7.22 8.24 -2.84
N VAL A 48 8.48 8.48 -2.44
CA VAL A 48 8.93 8.40 -1.05
C VAL A 48 8.21 9.43 -0.20
N ARG A 49 8.08 10.69 -0.59
CA ARG A 49 7.37 11.72 0.18
C ARG A 49 5.91 11.33 0.45
N ILE A 50 5.22 10.79 -0.55
CA ILE A 50 3.83 10.35 -0.47
C ILE A 50 3.71 9.09 0.41
N HIS A 51 4.64 8.14 0.30
CA HIS A 51 4.50 6.79 0.88
C HIS A 51 5.42 6.47 2.07
N LYS A 52 6.45 7.28 2.36
CA LYS A 52 7.38 7.15 3.51
C LYS A 52 6.65 7.31 4.84
N SER A 53 5.51 7.98 4.80
CA SER A 53 4.55 8.03 5.89
C SER A 53 3.97 6.67 6.28
N GLY A 54 4.09 5.63 5.44
CA GLY A 54 3.19 4.48 5.53
C GLY A 54 1.77 4.90 5.14
N ASN A 55 0.90 3.94 4.86
CA ASN A 55 -0.50 4.23 4.57
C ASN A 55 -1.07 5.13 5.70
N PRO A 56 -1.54 6.36 5.42
CA PRO A 56 -2.03 7.27 6.46
C PRO A 56 -3.23 6.70 7.25
N ASN A 57 -3.89 5.66 6.74
CA ASN A 57 -4.91 4.91 7.47
C ASN A 57 -4.35 3.96 8.54
N TYR A 58 -3.05 3.64 8.52
CA TYR A 58 -2.41 2.59 9.32
C TYR A 58 -1.11 3.03 10.00
N LYS A 59 -0.91 4.33 10.27
CA LYS A 59 0.21 4.77 11.12
C LYS A 59 -0.07 4.39 12.57
N LEU A 60 0.93 3.80 13.26
CA LEU A 60 0.88 3.56 14.70
C LEU A 60 0.63 4.86 15.49
N ASP A 61 1.06 6.00 14.96
CA ASP A 61 0.92 7.31 15.60
C ASP A 61 -0.55 7.80 15.67
N ASN A 62 -1.42 7.33 14.75
CA ASN A 62 -2.85 7.66 14.80
C ASN A 62 -3.57 7.08 16.04
N PHE A 63 -2.95 6.13 16.74
CA PHE A 63 -3.42 5.61 18.02
C PHE A 63 -3.13 6.57 19.18
N ILE A 64 -2.07 7.36 19.09
CA ILE A 64 -1.62 8.28 20.15
C ILE A 64 -2.46 9.56 20.11
N ASP A 65 -2.75 10.07 18.91
CA ASP A 65 -3.46 11.34 18.71
C ASP A 65 -4.99 11.21 18.82
N ASN A 66 -5.54 9.98 18.84
CA ASN A 66 -6.97 9.72 18.99
C ASN A 66 -7.23 8.83 20.21
N PRO A 67 -7.52 9.43 21.39
CA PRO A 67 -7.83 8.67 22.62
C PRO A 67 -9.04 7.72 22.49
N GLY A 68 -9.87 7.91 21.46
CA GLY A 68 -11.00 7.04 21.13
C GLY A 68 -10.73 5.99 20.05
N PHE A 69 -9.51 5.90 19.53
CA PHE A 69 -9.16 4.93 18.48
C PHE A 69 -8.93 3.55 19.11
N GLN A 70 -10.00 2.78 19.24
CA GLN A 70 -9.91 1.37 19.60
C GLN A 70 -9.62 0.55 18.33
N ALA A 71 -8.47 -0.14 18.30
CA ALA A 71 -8.20 -1.15 17.29
C ALA A 71 -9.28 -2.24 17.36
N THR A 72 -10.01 -2.43 16.27
CA THR A 72 -10.86 -3.58 16.09
C THR A 72 -9.99 -4.84 16.12
N PRO A 73 -10.38 -5.89 16.87
CA PRO A 73 -9.66 -7.15 16.88
C PRO A 73 -9.53 -7.72 15.46
N ALA A 74 -8.44 -8.45 15.20
CA ALA A 74 -8.32 -9.21 13.95
C ALA A 74 -9.48 -10.23 13.84
N PHE A 75 -9.91 -10.57 12.62
CA PHE A 75 -10.99 -11.54 12.41
C PHE A 75 -10.73 -12.90 13.09
N HIS A 76 -9.46 -13.30 13.21
CA HIS A 76 -9.05 -14.54 13.88
C HIS A 76 -8.75 -14.38 15.38
N ALA A 77 -9.06 -13.22 15.98
CA ALA A 77 -8.89 -13.02 17.42
C ALA A 77 -9.85 -13.92 18.22
N SER A 78 -9.46 -14.25 19.46
CA SER A 78 -10.28 -15.06 20.36
C SER A 78 -11.63 -14.41 20.69
N GLU A 79 -12.63 -15.22 21.03
CA GLU A 79 -13.94 -14.76 21.49
C GLU A 79 -13.83 -13.80 22.68
N GLU A 80 -12.90 -14.04 23.60
CA GLU A 80 -12.63 -13.16 24.74
C GLU A 80 -12.18 -11.76 24.29
N SER A 81 -11.32 -11.69 23.27
CA SER A 81 -10.84 -10.42 22.71
C SER A 81 -11.97 -9.63 22.07
N TRP A 82 -12.85 -10.31 21.32
CA TRP A 82 -14.05 -9.70 20.73
C TRP A 82 -15.02 -9.23 21.80
N THR A 83 -15.28 -10.05 22.82
CA THR A 83 -16.18 -9.71 23.92
C THR A 83 -15.69 -8.48 24.67
N LYS A 84 -14.39 -8.38 24.92
CA LYS A 84 -13.78 -7.22 25.60
C LYS A 84 -13.89 -5.95 24.76
N TYR A 85 -13.65 -6.05 23.45
CA TYR A 85 -13.75 -4.92 22.52
C TYR A 85 -15.20 -4.42 22.38
N LEU A 86 -16.15 -5.32 22.16
CA LEU A 86 -17.57 -4.95 22.02
C LEU A 86 -18.11 -4.32 23.30
N LYS A 87 -17.69 -4.80 24.48
CA LYS A 87 -18.01 -4.20 25.77
C LYS A 87 -17.36 -2.84 26.01
N SER A 88 -16.31 -2.48 25.26
CA SER A 88 -15.66 -1.18 25.37
C SER A 88 -16.24 -0.12 24.44
N LEU A 89 -17.18 -0.50 23.56
CA LEU A 89 -17.97 0.41 22.73
C LEU A 89 -19.13 0.99 23.56
N ASN A 90 -18.83 2.04 24.32
CA ASN A 90 -19.73 2.55 25.35
C ASN A 90 -20.69 3.66 24.86
N ASN A 91 -20.58 4.08 23.61
CA ASN A 91 -21.37 5.17 23.05
C ASN A 91 -21.79 4.89 21.60
N ASP A 92 -22.89 5.51 21.17
CA ASP A 92 -23.48 5.31 19.84
C ASP A 92 -22.52 5.71 18.72
N SER A 93 -21.64 6.69 18.97
CA SER A 93 -20.63 7.12 18.00
C SER A 93 -19.57 6.03 17.74
N ALA A 94 -19.15 5.29 18.77
CA ALA A 94 -18.20 4.19 18.63
C ALA A 94 -18.81 3.01 17.88
N TRP A 95 -20.10 2.71 18.13
CA TRP A 95 -20.86 1.71 17.37
C TRP A 95 -21.01 2.11 15.90
N TYR A 96 -21.40 3.36 15.62
CA TYR A 96 -21.51 3.87 14.26
C TYR A 96 -20.19 3.77 13.49
N ASN A 97 -19.07 4.11 14.13
CA ASN A 97 -17.74 4.01 13.52
C ASN A 97 -17.31 2.56 13.27
N PHE A 98 -17.69 1.63 14.16
CA PHE A 98 -17.45 0.21 13.97
C PHE A 98 -18.24 -0.34 12.77
N ASP A 99 -19.53 -0.06 12.70
CA ASP A 99 -20.41 -0.51 11.61
C ASP A 99 -19.94 0.03 10.25
N MET A 100 -19.62 1.32 10.18
CA MET A 100 -19.08 1.95 8.97
C MET A 100 -17.80 1.27 8.47
N LYS A 101 -16.88 0.94 9.39
CA LYS A 101 -15.63 0.24 9.02
C LYS A 101 -15.89 -1.21 8.60
N LEU A 102 -16.83 -1.89 9.26
CA LEU A 102 -17.20 -3.25 8.91
C LEU A 102 -17.81 -3.33 7.50
N GLU A 103 -18.73 -2.42 7.17
CA GLU A 103 -19.32 -2.33 5.82
C GLU A 103 -18.27 -2.06 4.74
N GLN A 104 -17.31 -1.16 4.99
CA GLN A 104 -16.21 -0.91 4.06
C GLN A 104 -15.37 -2.17 3.80
N ILE A 105 -15.09 -2.96 4.84
CA ILE A 105 -14.36 -4.22 4.71
C ILE A 105 -15.18 -5.24 3.92
N LEU A 106 -16.49 -5.36 4.19
CA LEU A 106 -17.39 -6.27 3.49
C LEU A 106 -17.51 -5.89 2.01
N ASP A 107 -17.66 -4.61 1.68
CA ASP A 107 -17.72 -4.14 0.30
C ASP A 107 -16.40 -4.35 -0.45
N SER A 108 -15.27 -4.12 0.22
CA SER A 108 -13.94 -4.44 -0.33
C SER A 108 -13.80 -5.94 -0.60
N ALA A 109 -14.28 -6.80 0.30
CA ALA A 109 -14.26 -8.25 0.13
C ALA A 109 -15.17 -8.70 -1.02
N LYS A 110 -16.37 -8.13 -1.17
CA LYS A 110 -17.27 -8.38 -2.32
C LYS A 110 -16.61 -7.98 -3.64
N HIS A 111 -15.95 -6.82 -3.66
CA HIS A 111 -15.22 -6.36 -4.84
C HIS A 111 -14.07 -7.30 -5.21
N PHE A 112 -13.29 -7.74 -4.21
CA PHE A 112 -12.21 -8.70 -4.39
C PHE A 112 -12.75 -10.05 -4.91
N HIS A 113 -13.82 -10.57 -4.33
CA HIS A 113 -14.44 -11.81 -4.79
C HIS A 113 -14.94 -11.72 -6.25
N LYS A 114 -15.51 -10.57 -6.64
CA LYS A 114 -15.93 -10.31 -8.02
C LYS A 114 -14.76 -10.27 -9.00
N LEU A 115 -13.62 -9.71 -8.61
CA LEU A 115 -12.41 -9.69 -9.42
C LEU A 115 -11.86 -11.10 -9.64
N PHE A 116 -11.80 -11.94 -8.61
CA PHE A 116 -11.23 -13.30 -8.74
C PHE A 116 -12.18 -14.31 -9.40
N ASN A 117 -13.50 -14.17 -9.24
CA ASN A 117 -14.47 -15.01 -9.96
C ASN A 117 -14.72 -14.56 -11.40
N GLY A 118 -14.27 -13.36 -11.80
CA GLY A 118 -14.32 -12.89 -13.18
C GLY A 118 -13.24 -13.47 -14.10
N PHE A 119 -12.26 -14.20 -13.54
CA PHE A 119 -11.16 -14.86 -14.28
C PHE A 119 -11.40 -16.36 -14.53
N SER A 120 -12.57 -16.89 -14.17
CA SER A 120 -12.99 -18.26 -14.55
C SER A 120 -14.08 -18.21 -15.62
N ASN A 121 -13.68 -17.87 -16.84
CA ASN A 121 -14.35 -18.23 -18.10
C ASN A 121 -13.35 -18.12 -19.24
#